data_AF-A0A3M7SIE0-F1
#
_entry.id   AF-A0A3M7SIE0-F1
#
_cell.length_a   1.000
_cell.length_b   1.000
_cell.length_c   1.000
_cell.angle_alpha   90.00
_cell.angle_beta   90.00
_cell.angle_gamma   90.00
#
_symmetry.space_group_name_H-M   'P 1'
#
loop_
_entity.id
_entity.type
_entity.pdbx_description
1 polymer ?
#
loop_
_entity_poly.entity_id
_entity_poly.type
_entity_poly.pdbx_seq_one_letter_code
_entity_poly.pdbx_strand_id
1 'polypeptide(L)'
;MDRTGFGSVGAISNIKNPIMVSLSLLDAQVKGSLSLGRIVPCMLVGEGAKKWAIENNFEEVSEESMKTESMVKTHRHYKQKLDNFHQNNLVQESAKNKSENEALLDTVGAVCVDRDGNLASAVSSGGILLKHPGRVGHASEHFLDKNS
;
A
#
# COMPACT_ATOMS: atom_id res chain seq x y z
N MET A 1 -0.58 4.35 12.71
CA MET A 1 -0.10 3.83 14.00
C MET A 1 -0.18 4.95 15.00
N ASP A 2 -0.55 4.62 16.23
CA ASP A 2 -0.45 5.51 17.38
C ASP A 2 0.14 4.74 18.57
N ARG A 3 0.07 5.32 19.77
CA ARG A 3 0.56 4.68 21.00
C ARG A 3 -0.18 3.37 21.36
N THR A 4 -1.39 3.17 20.85
CA THR A 4 -2.29 2.08 21.24
C THR A 4 -2.25 0.89 20.28
N GLY A 5 -1.84 1.12 19.03
CA GLY A 5 -1.67 0.05 18.06
C GLY A 5 -1.42 0.51 16.64
N PHE A 6 -1.60 -0.42 15.70
CA PHE A 6 -1.50 -0.13 14.28
C PHE A 6 -2.61 -0.84 13.49
N GLY A 7 -2.99 -0.23 12.37
CA GLY A 7 -3.83 -0.83 11.34
C GLY A 7 -3.10 -0.73 10.01
N SER A 8 -3.22 -1.76 9.17
CA SER A 8 -2.54 -1.81 7.87
C SER A 8 -3.40 -2.50 6.82
N VAL A 9 -3.35 -1.98 5.60
CA VAL A 9 -3.87 -2.68 4.42
C VAL A 9 -2.79 -2.83 3.36
N GLY A 10 -2.76 -3.97 2.68
CA GLY A 10 -1.80 -4.25 1.60
C GLY A 10 -2.49 -4.74 0.34
N ALA A 11 -1.96 -4.38 -0.83
CA ALA A 11 -2.48 -4.81 -2.13
C ALA A 11 -4.00 -4.60 -2.32
N ILE A 12 -4.58 -3.60 -1.67
CA ILE A 12 -5.99 -3.22 -1.82
C ILE A 12 -6.17 -2.45 -3.14
N SER A 13 -7.24 -2.72 -3.86
CA SER A 13 -7.60 -2.04 -5.10
C SER A 13 -8.96 -1.36 -4.98
N ASN A 14 -9.24 -0.42 -5.88
CA ASN A 14 -10.57 0.20 -6.02
C ASN A 14 -11.08 0.95 -4.77
N ILE A 15 -10.18 1.37 -3.88
CA ILE A 15 -10.49 2.22 -2.73
C ILE A 15 -9.62 3.47 -2.81
N LYS A 16 -10.26 4.64 -2.89
CA LYS A 16 -9.57 5.92 -3.13
C LYS A 16 -8.57 6.29 -2.03
N ASN A 17 -8.91 5.98 -0.77
CA ASN A 17 -8.10 6.38 0.39
C ASN A 17 -7.74 5.17 1.26
N PRO A 18 -6.74 4.34 0.86
CA PRO A 18 -6.35 3.15 1.62
C PRO A 18 -5.98 3.43 3.08
N ILE A 19 -5.40 4.61 3.35
CA ILE A 19 -5.02 5.01 4.72
C ILE A 19 -6.22 5.09 5.67
N MET A 20 -7.40 5.46 5.16
CA MET A 20 -8.62 5.52 5.97
C MET A 20 -9.13 4.12 6.32
N VAL A 21 -8.89 3.12 5.48
CA VAL A 21 -9.21 1.72 5.80
C VAL A 21 -8.27 1.20 6.89
N SER A 22 -6.98 1.55 6.83
CA SER A 22 -6.05 1.26 7.92
C SER A 22 -6.45 1.92 9.25
N LEU A 23 -6.94 3.17 9.21
CA LEU A 23 -7.48 3.84 10.38
C LEU A 23 -8.73 3.13 10.92
N SER A 24 -9.65 2.72 10.03
CA SER A 24 -10.84 1.93 10.42
C SER A 24 -10.47 0.62 11.15
N LEU A 25 -9.40 -0.07 10.72
CA LEU A 25 -8.89 -1.25 11.42
C LEU A 25 -8.35 -0.90 12.82
N LEU A 26 -7.64 0.21 12.95
CA LEU A 26 -7.14 0.68 14.24
C LEU A 26 -8.30 1.05 15.19
N ASP A 27 -9.27 1.81 14.71
CA ASP A 27 -10.46 2.19 15.47
C ASP A 27 -11.27 0.96 15.92
N ALA A 28 -11.38 -0.05 15.05
CA ALA A 28 -12.07 -1.30 15.38
C ALA A 28 -11.35 -2.07 16.50
N GLN A 29 -10.00 -2.09 16.51
CA GLN A 29 -9.23 -2.72 17.58
C GLN A 29 -9.48 -2.04 18.95
N VAL A 30 -9.61 -0.71 18.97
CA VAL A 30 -9.92 0.05 20.20
C VAL A 30 -11.32 -0.25 20.72
N LYS A 31 -12.29 -0.46 19.82
CA LYS A 31 -13.69 -0.77 20.17
C LYS A 31 -13.89 -2.18 20.74
N GLY A 32 -12.90 -3.05 20.63
CA GLY A 32 -12.90 -4.39 21.23
C GLY A 32 -13.11 -5.53 20.23
N SER A 33 -13.57 -6.68 20.73
CA SER A 33 -13.69 -7.90 19.93
C SER A 33 -14.80 -7.84 18.89
N LEU A 34 -14.57 -8.49 17.75
CA LEU A 34 -15.59 -8.85 16.78
C LEU A 34 -16.59 -9.85 17.39
N SER A 35 -17.68 -10.10 16.66
CA SER A 35 -18.67 -11.11 17.03
C SER A 35 -18.03 -12.46 17.36
N LEU A 36 -18.57 -13.11 18.39
CA LEU A 36 -18.09 -14.39 18.93
C LEU A 36 -16.68 -14.32 19.55
N GLY A 37 -16.28 -13.16 20.06
CA GLY A 37 -14.99 -13.00 20.76
C GLY A 37 -13.78 -13.02 19.83
N ARG A 38 -13.99 -12.86 18.52
CA ARG A 38 -12.90 -12.80 17.54
C ARG A 38 -12.09 -11.52 17.73
N ILE A 39 -10.78 -11.63 17.53
CA ILE A 39 -9.86 -10.48 17.59
C ILE A 39 -9.94 -9.74 16.26
N VAL A 40 -10.04 -8.41 16.32
CA VAL A 40 -10.00 -7.55 15.13
C VAL A 40 -8.62 -7.68 14.48
N PRO A 41 -8.53 -7.90 13.16
CA PRO A 41 -7.24 -7.97 12.48
C PRO A 41 -6.53 -6.61 12.52
N CYS A 42 -5.23 -6.60 12.82
CA CYS A 42 -4.39 -5.41 12.67
C CYS A 42 -3.93 -5.19 11.22
N MET A 43 -4.02 -6.23 10.38
CA MET A 43 -3.62 -6.16 8.97
C MET A 43 -4.56 -7.00 8.10
N LEU A 44 -4.97 -6.45 6.96
CA LEU A 44 -5.69 -7.16 5.90
C LEU A 44 -5.04 -6.91 4.54
N VAL A 45 -5.19 -7.85 3.61
CA VAL A 45 -4.63 -7.70 2.26
C VAL A 45 -5.61 -8.11 1.16
N GLY A 46 -5.40 -7.56 -0.04
CA GLY A 46 -6.11 -7.93 -1.25
C GLY A 46 -7.64 -7.83 -1.10
N GLU A 47 -8.32 -8.86 -1.58
CA GLU A 47 -9.78 -8.93 -1.59
C GLU A 47 -10.40 -8.88 -0.18
N GLY A 48 -9.73 -9.45 0.83
CA GLY A 48 -10.20 -9.38 2.22
C GLY A 48 -10.21 -7.95 2.77
N ALA A 49 -9.18 -7.17 2.43
CA ALA A 49 -9.12 -5.75 2.81
C ALA A 49 -10.19 -4.92 2.10
N LYS A 50 -10.46 -5.22 0.82
CA LYS A 50 -11.52 -4.56 0.05
C LYS A 50 -12.90 -4.85 0.62
N LYS A 51 -13.20 -6.11 0.95
CA LYS A 51 -14.46 -6.49 1.61
C LYS A 51 -14.65 -5.77 2.93
N TRP A 52 -13.62 -5.74 3.77
CA TRP A 52 -13.64 -4.96 5.01
C TRP A 52 -13.98 -3.49 4.75
N ALA A 53 -13.36 -2.88 3.75
CA ALA A 53 -13.62 -1.48 3.39
C ALA A 53 -15.10 -1.27 3.02
N ILE A 54 -15.66 -2.11 2.16
CA ILE A 54 -17.07 -2.03 1.74
C ILE A 54 -18.01 -2.22 2.93
N GLU A 55 -17.76 -3.22 3.79
CA GLU A 55 -18.52 -3.48 5.01
C GLU A 55 -18.47 -2.32 6.02
N ASN A 56 -17.40 -1.52 5.98
CA ASN A 56 -17.20 -0.33 6.80
C ASN A 56 -17.56 0.97 6.06
N ASN A 57 -18.40 0.90 5.02
CA ASN A 57 -18.96 2.04 4.28
C ASN A 57 -17.96 2.88 3.48
N PHE A 58 -16.82 2.30 3.08
CA PHE A 58 -15.95 2.93 2.09
C PHE A 58 -16.47 2.68 0.68
N GLU A 59 -16.52 3.74 -0.12
CA GLU A 59 -16.95 3.67 -1.52
C GLU A 59 -15.93 2.92 -2.38
N GLU A 60 -16.42 1.92 -3.12
CA GLU A 60 -15.65 1.28 -4.19
C GLU A 60 -15.65 2.18 -5.43
N VAL A 61 -14.46 2.47 -5.95
CA VAL A 61 -14.28 3.32 -7.12
C VAL A 61 -13.78 2.52 -8.33
N SER A 62 -14.11 2.99 -9.54
CA SER A 62 -13.67 2.33 -10.77
C SER A 62 -12.15 2.38 -10.91
N GLU A 63 -11.58 1.40 -11.61
CA GLU A 63 -10.13 1.32 -11.83
C GLU A 63 -9.61 2.51 -12.66
N GLU A 64 -10.43 3.03 -13.57
CA GLU A 64 -10.12 4.19 -14.40
C GLU A 64 -9.96 5.45 -13.56
N SER A 65 -10.83 5.63 -12.54
CA SER A 65 -10.77 6.81 -11.66
C SER A 65 -9.49 6.88 -10.81
N MET A 66 -8.84 5.73 -10.61
CA MET A 66 -7.61 5.59 -9.83
C MET A 66 -6.34 5.80 -10.66
N LYS A 67 -6.46 5.94 -11.99
CA LYS A 67 -5.34 6.05 -12.92
C LYS A 67 -5.28 7.46 -13.49
N THR A 68 -4.09 8.05 -13.46
CA THR A 68 -3.81 9.28 -14.21
C THR A 68 -3.28 8.96 -15.59
N GLU A 69 -3.54 9.82 -16.57
CA GLU A 69 -3.03 9.63 -17.94
C GLU A 69 -1.50 9.52 -17.97
N SER A 70 -0.80 10.28 -17.13
CA SER A 70 0.65 10.22 -16.99
C SER A 70 1.10 8.82 -16.54
N MET A 71 0.49 8.28 -15.48
CA MET A 71 0.84 6.95 -14.97
C MET A 71 0.54 5.86 -16.00
N VAL A 72 -0.58 5.95 -16.73
CA VAL A 72 -0.91 5.00 -17.80
C VAL A 72 0.15 5.02 -18.92
N LYS A 73 0.60 6.20 -19.33
CA LYS A 73 1.67 6.36 -20.34
C LYS A 73 2.99 5.78 -19.85
N THR A 74 3.40 6.13 -18.62
CA THR A 74 4.63 5.60 -17.98
C THR A 74 4.58 4.07 -17.88
N HIS A 75 3.48 3.51 -17.39
CA HIS A 75 3.30 2.06 -17.29
C HIS A 75 3.40 1.38 -18.65
N ARG A 76 2.74 1.91 -19.69
CA ARG A 76 2.81 1.38 -21.05
C ARG A 76 4.23 1.37 -21.60
N HIS A 77 4.96 2.48 -21.42
CA HIS A 77 6.35 2.63 -21.89
C HIS A 77 7.28 1.60 -21.26
N TYR A 78 7.27 1.45 -19.93
CA TYR A 78 8.14 0.49 -19.25
C TYR A 78 7.73 -0.96 -19.52
N LYS A 79 6.43 -1.24 -19.69
CA LYS A 79 5.98 -2.59 -20.07
C LYS A 79 6.50 -2.99 -21.45
N GLN A 80 6.44 -2.09 -22.43
CA GLN A 80 7.02 -2.33 -23.76
C GLN A 80 8.54 -2.54 -23.71
N LYS A 81 9.27 -1.75 -22.91
CA LYS A 81 10.71 -1.97 -22.69
C LYS A 81 11.01 -3.36 -22.12
N LEU A 82 10.21 -3.83 -21.15
CA LEU A 82 10.36 -5.15 -20.55
C LEU A 82 10.06 -6.28 -21.55
N ASP A 83 8.98 -6.15 -22.32
CA ASP A 83 8.61 -7.13 -23.34
C ASP A 83 9.69 -7.23 -24.44
N ASN A 84 10.23 -6.10 -24.90
CA ASN A 84 11.33 -6.05 -25.86
C ASN A 84 12.62 -6.66 -25.29
N PHE A 85 12.90 -6.45 -24.01
CA PHE A 85 14.04 -7.06 -23.33
C PHE A 85 13.88 -8.59 -23.27
N HIS A 86 12.70 -9.11 -22.96
CA HIS A 86 12.43 -10.55 -22.97
C HIS A 86 12.56 -11.17 -24.37
N GLN A 87 12.15 -10.45 -25.42
CA GLN A 87 12.29 -10.93 -26.80
C GLN A 87 13.75 -10.92 -27.28
N ASN A 88 14.55 -9.94 -26.86
CA ASN A 88 15.93 -9.79 -27.31
C ASN A 88 16.95 -10.61 -26.49
N ASN A 89 16.62 -11.06 -25.27
CA ASN A 89 17.51 -11.87 -24.40
C ASN A 89 17.70 -13.35 -24.78
N LEU A 90 17.25 -13.78 -25.97
CA LEU A 90 17.88 -14.95 -26.58
C LEU A 90 19.29 -14.63 -27.11
N VAL A 91 19.71 -13.35 -27.14
CA VAL A 91 21.04 -12.92 -27.58
C VAL A 91 21.52 -11.72 -26.73
N GLN A 92 22.55 -11.97 -25.91
CA GLN A 92 23.43 -11.00 -25.20
C GLN A 92 23.02 -10.52 -23.79
N GLU A 93 23.72 -11.10 -22.81
CA GLU A 93 24.02 -10.49 -21.51
C GLU A 93 24.79 -9.17 -21.65
N SER A 94 24.60 -8.32 -20.64
CA SER A 94 25.44 -7.18 -20.23
C SER A 94 25.18 -5.81 -20.92
N ALA A 95 24.32 -5.02 -20.29
CA ALA A 95 24.50 -3.57 -20.22
C ALA A 95 24.04 -3.05 -18.84
N LYS A 96 25.00 -2.90 -17.92
CA LYS A 96 24.85 -2.05 -16.74
C LYS A 96 24.61 -0.61 -17.22
N ASN A 97 23.36 -0.16 -17.25
CA ASN A 97 23.06 1.26 -17.39
C ASN A 97 22.75 1.87 -16.03
N LYS A 98 23.56 2.88 -15.70
CA LYS A 98 23.58 3.65 -14.47
C LYS A 98 22.39 4.62 -14.46
N SER A 99 21.57 4.49 -13.41
CA SER A 99 20.63 5.47 -12.84
C SER A 99 19.66 6.21 -13.78
N GLU A 100 18.55 5.57 -14.14
CA GLU A 100 17.23 6.21 -14.01
C GLU A 100 16.63 5.72 -12.69
N ASN A 101 17.27 6.13 -11.59
CA ASN A 101 16.98 5.66 -10.23
C ASN A 101 16.01 6.60 -9.51
N GLU A 102 15.16 7.31 -10.25
CA GLU A 102 13.86 7.68 -9.71
C GLU A 102 12.95 6.50 -9.97
N ALA A 103 13.08 5.48 -9.11
CA ALA A 103 11.95 4.59 -8.91
C ALA A 103 10.77 5.53 -8.64
N LEU A 104 9.81 5.59 -9.59
CA LEU A 104 8.55 6.31 -9.45
C LEU A 104 7.82 5.70 -8.25
N LEU A 105 8.21 6.15 -7.07
CA LEU A 105 7.75 5.70 -5.78
C LEU A 105 6.59 6.60 -5.42
N ASP A 106 5.38 6.10 -5.60
CA ASP A 106 4.19 6.77 -5.12
C ASP A 106 4.07 6.49 -3.62
N THR A 107 4.85 7.16 -2.78
CA THR A 107 4.81 6.99 -1.32
C THR A 107 4.70 8.34 -0.64
N VAL A 108 3.75 8.45 0.28
CA VAL A 108 3.54 9.62 1.14
C VAL A 108 3.46 9.17 2.59
N GLY A 109 3.92 10.01 3.50
CA GLY A 109 3.86 9.74 4.93
C GLY A 109 3.77 11.01 5.75
N ALA A 110 3.23 10.89 6.95
CA ALA A 110 3.08 11.97 7.91
C ALA A 110 3.32 11.45 9.32
N VAL A 111 3.86 12.31 10.18
CA VAL A 111 4.02 12.11 11.61
C VAL A 111 3.50 13.37 12.31
N CYS A 112 2.77 13.21 13.40
CA CYS A 112 2.29 14.33 14.21
C CYS A 112 2.43 14.04 15.71
N VAL A 113 2.45 15.14 16.47
CA VAL A 113 2.42 15.14 17.93
C VAL A 113 1.32 16.11 18.39
N ASP A 114 0.48 15.69 19.33
CA ASP A 114 -0.54 16.56 19.91
C ASP A 114 -0.04 17.31 21.15
N ARG A 115 -0.92 18.12 21.78
CA ARG A 115 -0.57 18.93 22.97
C ARG A 115 -0.31 18.09 24.22
N ASP A 116 -0.84 16.87 24.26
CA ASP A 116 -0.68 15.94 25.37
C ASP A 116 0.56 15.04 25.21
N GLY A 117 1.30 15.22 24.09
CA GLY A 117 2.50 14.46 23.78
C GLY A 117 2.22 13.11 23.12
N ASN A 118 1.00 12.86 22.63
CA ASN A 118 0.69 11.64 21.89
C ASN A 118 1.25 11.73 20.47
N LEU A 119 1.88 10.64 20.03
CA LEU A 119 2.46 10.50 18.69
C LEU A 119 1.57 9.64 17.79
N ALA A 120 1.42 10.07 16.54
CA ALA A 120 0.80 9.27 15.50
C ALA A 120 1.58 9.37 14.19
N SER A 121 1.58 8.28 13.43
CA SER A 121 2.22 8.21 12.11
C SER A 121 1.36 7.43 11.11
N ALA A 122 1.46 7.83 9.85
CA ALA A 122 0.73 7.24 8.75
C ALA A 122 1.60 7.22 7.49
N VAL A 123 1.52 6.14 6.72
CA VAL A 123 2.21 6.00 5.44
C VAL A 123 1.27 5.33 4.45
N SER A 124 1.29 5.77 3.19
CA SER A 124 0.52 5.16 2.11
C SER A 124 1.38 5.08 0.86
N SER A 125 1.26 3.98 0.11
CA SER A 125 2.04 3.79 -1.12
C SER A 125 1.28 3.03 -2.20
N GLY A 126 1.42 3.48 -3.45
CA GLY A 126 1.05 2.71 -4.64
C GLY A 126 2.01 1.54 -4.92
N GLY A 127 3.19 1.56 -4.32
CA GLY A 127 4.28 0.61 -4.53
C GLY A 127 5.16 0.99 -5.72
N ILE A 128 5.97 0.04 -6.17
CA ILE A 128 6.90 0.24 -7.29
C ILE A 128 6.21 -0.06 -8.63
N LEU A 129 6.65 0.63 -9.67
CA LEU A 129 6.20 0.42 -11.05
C LEU A 129 6.46 -1.03 -11.49
N LEU A 130 5.49 -1.63 -12.21
CA LEU A 130 5.54 -3.02 -12.71
C LEU A 130 5.81 -4.09 -11.62
N LYS A 131 5.46 -3.82 -10.37
CA LYS A 131 5.49 -4.85 -9.32
C LYS A 131 4.65 -6.06 -9.72
N HIS A 132 5.06 -7.24 -9.27
CA HIS A 132 4.22 -8.43 -9.36
C HIS A 132 2.88 -8.19 -8.64
N PRO A 133 1.72 -8.60 -9.21
CA PRO A 133 0.44 -8.53 -8.51
C PRO A 133 0.51 -9.19 -7.13
N GLY A 134 -0.11 -8.56 -6.12
CA GLY A 134 -0.05 -9.02 -4.73
C GLY A 134 1.24 -8.67 -3.99
N ARG A 135 2.25 -8.05 -4.62
CA ARG A 135 3.44 -7.57 -3.90
C ARG A 135 3.04 -6.49 -2.89
N VAL A 136 3.34 -6.76 -1.62
CA VAL A 136 3.22 -5.82 -0.50
C VAL A 136 4.59 -5.20 -0.24
N GLY A 137 4.62 -3.92 0.13
CA GLY A 137 5.86 -3.21 0.47
C GLY A 137 5.78 -2.52 1.83
N HIS A 138 6.84 -1.79 2.17
CA HIS A 138 7.04 -1.23 3.51
C HIS A 138 5.92 -0.35 4.05
N ALA A 139 5.13 0.31 3.19
CA ALA A 139 3.99 1.13 3.64
C ALA A 139 2.91 0.33 4.36
N SER A 140 2.90 -1.00 4.22
CA SER A 140 1.94 -1.89 4.87
C SER A 140 2.59 -2.72 5.99
N GLU A 141 3.87 -2.52 6.29
CA GLU A 141 4.62 -3.30 7.28
C GLU A 141 4.75 -2.55 8.60
N HIS A 142 4.65 -3.28 9.72
CA HIS A 142 4.88 -2.74 11.05
C HIS A 142 6.08 -3.45 11.68
N PHE A 143 7.13 -2.70 11.98
CA PHE A 143 8.32 -3.19 12.67
C PHE A 143 8.26 -2.78 14.14
N LEU A 144 8.22 -3.76 15.04
CA LEU A 144 8.49 -3.55 16.46
C LEU A 144 9.99 -3.70 16.69
N ASP A 145 10.65 -2.62 17.10
CA ASP A 145 12.00 -2.74 17.63
C ASP A 145 11.95 -3.43 19.00
N LYS A 146 12.71 -4.50 19.17
CA LYS A 146 12.65 -5.34 20.40
C LYS A 146 13.50 -4.78 21.55
N ASN A 147 13.99 -3.55 21.44
CA ASN A 147 14.96 -2.96 22.38
C ASN A 147 14.45 -1.69 23.11
N SER A 148 13.14 -1.51 23.25
CA SER A 148 12.54 -0.39 24.01
C SER A 148 12.03 -0.81 25.39
#